data_AF-A0A820SM27-F1
#
_entry.id   AF-A0A820SM27-F1
#
_cell.length_a   1.000
_cell.length_b   1.000
_cell.length_c   1.000
_cell.angle_alpha   90.00
_cell.angle_beta   90.00
_cell.angle_gamma   90.00
#
_symmetry.space_group_name_H-M   'P 1'
#
loop_
_entity.id
_entity.type
_entity.pdbx_description
1 polymer ?
#
loop_
_entity_poly.entity_id
_entity_poly.type
_entity_poly.pdbx_seq_one_letter_code
_entity_poly.pdbx_strand_id
1 'polypeptide(L)'
;TNSPVQRVKARKNPVERRGMQECQIRDAVARMKHLGWLEKQMNDGRSINETQSAEQLLIYQGEQATFQFPSFRTISASGDRAAVVHYSAEPATARSITKDKVYLLDAGSQYLDCTTDITRTHHFGTTK
;
A
#
# COMPACT_ATOMS: atom_id res chain seq x y z
N THR A 1 -27.98 3.13 18.79
CA THR A 1 -27.32 3.74 19.97
C THR A 1 -25.84 3.42 19.90
N ASN A 2 -24.96 4.41 20.09
CA ASN A 2 -23.50 4.18 20.02
C ASN A 2 -23.02 3.43 21.27
N SER A 3 -22.24 2.37 21.06
CA SER A 3 -21.65 1.60 22.15
C SER A 3 -20.69 2.48 22.98
N PRO A 4 -20.72 2.40 24.33
CA PRO A 4 -19.74 3.08 25.17
C PRO A 4 -18.29 2.76 24.78
N VAL A 5 -18.01 1.50 24.41
CA VAL A 5 -16.69 1.03 23.95
C VAL A 5 -16.27 1.73 22.66
N GLN A 6 -17.19 1.94 21.70
CA GLN A 6 -16.89 2.64 20.46
C GLN A 6 -16.48 4.10 20.70
N ARG A 7 -17.14 4.78 21.65
CA ARG A 7 -16.82 6.18 21.99
C ARG A 7 -15.43 6.33 22.58
N VAL A 8 -15.04 5.43 23.50
CA VAL A 8 -13.75 5.53 24.18
C VAL A 8 -12.60 5.14 23.25
N LYS A 9 -12.70 4.04 22.50
CA LYS A 9 -11.63 3.61 21.56
C LYS A 9 -11.45 4.51 20.34
N ALA A 10 -12.43 5.37 20.05
CA ALA A 10 -12.31 6.37 18.98
C ALA A 10 -11.22 7.41 19.31
N ARG A 11 -11.01 7.73 20.60
CA ARG A 11 -10.03 8.71 21.08
C ARG A 11 -8.78 8.00 21.61
N LYS A 12 -7.74 7.95 20.79
CA LYS A 12 -6.50 7.24 21.13
C LYS A 12 -5.76 7.99 22.24
N ASN A 13 -5.32 7.26 23.26
CA ASN A 13 -4.53 7.78 24.35
C ASN A 13 -3.10 8.13 23.87
N PRO A 14 -2.27 8.82 24.68
CA PRO A 14 -0.92 9.20 24.27
C PRO A 14 0.00 8.03 23.86
N VAL A 15 -0.17 6.85 24.46
CA VAL A 15 0.63 5.65 24.14
C VAL A 15 0.21 5.10 22.77
N GLU A 16 -1.10 4.93 22.54
CA GLU A 16 -1.64 4.46 21.25
C GLU A 16 -1.24 5.40 20.10
N ARG A 17 -1.33 6.72 20.31
CA ARG A 17 -0.94 7.71 19.28
C ARG A 17 0.54 7.64 18.94
N ARG A 18 1.41 7.43 19.94
CA ARG A 18 2.85 7.29 19.71
C ARG A 18 3.15 6.02 18.93
N GLY A 19 2.56 4.89 19.31
CA GLY A 19 2.67 3.63 18.56
C GLY A 19 2.23 3.80 17.10
N MET A 20 1.09 4.47 16.87
CA MET A 20 0.62 4.79 15.52
C MET A 20 1.64 5.63 14.72
N GLN A 21 2.25 6.65 15.31
CA GLN A 21 3.25 7.48 14.62
C GLN A 21 4.51 6.68 14.25
N GLU A 22 5.06 5.92 15.20
CA GLU A 22 6.27 5.11 14.98
C GLU A 22 6.02 4.02 13.95
N CYS A 23 4.86 3.37 14.01
CA CYS A 23 4.42 2.36 13.07
C CYS A 23 4.21 2.90 11.65
N GLN A 24 3.59 4.07 11.51
CA GLN A 24 3.44 4.76 10.22
C GLN A 24 4.80 5.09 9.58
N ILE A 25 5.82 5.42 10.39
CA ILE A 25 7.19 5.63 9.88
C ILE A 25 7.75 4.31 9.30
N ARG A 26 7.56 3.18 9.98
CA ARG A 26 8.02 1.86 9.49
C ARG A 26 7.30 1.44 8.20
N ASP A 27 5.98 1.58 8.13
CA ASP A 27 5.23 1.28 6.89
C ASP A 27 5.63 2.23 5.75
N ALA A 28 5.96 3.49 6.05
CA ALA A 28 6.49 4.42 5.07
C ALA A 28 7.85 3.98 4.51
N VAL A 29 8.75 3.42 5.34
CA VAL A 29 10.02 2.85 4.87
C VAL A 29 9.78 1.71 3.88
N ALA A 30 8.86 0.79 4.18
CA ALA A 30 8.49 -0.30 3.26
C ALA A 30 7.98 0.23 1.91
N ARG A 31 7.18 1.29 1.93
CA ARG A 31 6.66 1.95 0.71
C ARG A 31 7.74 2.65 -0.10
N MET A 32 8.68 3.32 0.55
CA MET A 32 9.79 3.96 -0.15
C MET A 32 10.72 2.92 -0.79
N LYS A 33 11.00 1.81 -0.10
CA LYS A 33 11.71 0.67 -0.69
C LYS A 33 10.96 0.12 -1.91
N HIS A 34 9.65 -0.08 -1.79
CA HIS A 34 8.80 -0.55 -2.89
C HIS A 34 8.82 0.39 -4.09
N LEU A 35 8.63 1.70 -3.88
CA LEU A 35 8.62 2.68 -4.95
C LEU A 35 9.96 2.73 -5.69
N GLY A 36 11.07 2.77 -4.94
CA GLY A 36 12.42 2.75 -5.53
C GLY A 36 12.71 1.45 -6.28
N TRP A 37 12.25 0.31 -5.76
CA TRP A 37 12.33 -0.96 -6.46
C TRP A 37 11.52 -0.93 -7.77
N LEU A 38 10.26 -0.50 -7.72
CA LEU A 38 9.37 -0.52 -8.88
C LEU A 38 9.93 0.37 -10.01
N GLU A 39 10.37 1.58 -9.66
CA GLU A 39 11.02 2.49 -10.61
C GLU A 39 12.28 1.88 -11.22
N LYS A 40 13.12 1.23 -10.39
CA LYS A 40 14.32 0.52 -10.89
C LYS A 40 13.94 -0.59 -11.87
N GLN A 41 12.99 -1.45 -11.55
CA GLN A 41 12.58 -2.56 -12.41
C GLN A 41 12.08 -2.04 -13.77
N MET A 42 11.31 -0.95 -13.76
CA MET A 42 10.83 -0.31 -14.98
C MET A 42 11.96 0.33 -15.82
N ASN A 43 12.97 0.90 -15.17
CA ASN A 43 14.15 1.45 -15.84
C ASN A 43 15.08 0.38 -16.41
N ASP A 44 15.13 -0.79 -15.77
CA ASP A 44 15.85 -1.97 -16.26
C ASP A 44 15.08 -2.71 -17.38
N GLY A 45 13.92 -2.21 -17.82
CA GLY A 45 13.11 -2.82 -18.87
C GLY A 45 12.33 -4.06 -18.43
N ARG A 46 12.21 -4.33 -17.13
CA ARG A 46 11.43 -5.46 -16.61
C ARG A 46 9.95 -5.13 -16.60
N SER A 47 9.13 -6.09 -17.02
CA SER A 47 7.67 -5.99 -16.94
C SER A 47 7.19 -6.47 -15.58
N ILE A 48 6.63 -5.55 -14.80
CA ILE A 48 6.01 -5.84 -13.49
C ILE A 48 4.49 -5.63 -13.65
N ASN A 49 3.70 -6.59 -13.22
CA ASN A 49 2.24 -6.48 -13.22
C ASN A 49 1.68 -6.06 -11.85
N GLU A 50 0.38 -5.79 -11.82
CA GLU A 50 -0.34 -5.35 -10.63
C GLU A 50 -0.16 -6.27 -9.42
N THR A 51 -0.27 -7.59 -9.59
CA THR A 51 -0.13 -8.56 -8.49
C THR A 51 1.31 -8.66 -8.00
N GLN A 52 2.29 -8.69 -8.91
CA GLN A 52 3.71 -8.72 -8.56
C GLN A 52 4.13 -7.48 -7.76
N SER A 53 3.60 -6.30 -8.13
CA SER A 53 3.87 -5.08 -7.36
C SER A 53 3.29 -5.15 -5.94
N ALA A 54 2.07 -5.68 -5.79
CA ALA A 54 1.43 -5.87 -4.48
C ALA A 54 2.18 -6.89 -3.61
N GLU A 55 2.60 -8.01 -4.20
CA GLU A 55 3.41 -9.05 -3.55
C GLU A 55 4.77 -8.49 -3.08
N GLN A 56 5.41 -7.66 -3.90
CA GLN A 56 6.68 -7.05 -3.53
C GLN A 56 6.53 -6.05 -2.37
N LEU A 57 5.45 -5.25 -2.35
CA LEU A 57 5.17 -4.39 -1.21
C LEU A 57 4.99 -5.22 0.07
N LEU A 58 4.26 -6.33 0.00
CA LEU A 58 4.04 -7.22 1.14
C LEU A 58 5.35 -7.77 1.70
N ILE A 59 6.32 -8.12 0.85
CA ILE A 59 7.67 -8.53 1.30
C ILE A 59 8.31 -7.42 2.13
N TYR A 60 8.35 -6.18 1.62
CA TYR A 60 8.97 -5.07 2.34
C TYR A 60 8.23 -4.69 3.62
N GLN A 61 6.91 -4.87 3.67
CA GLN A 61 6.11 -4.70 4.88
C GLN A 61 6.40 -5.81 5.91
N GLY A 62 6.59 -7.05 5.46
CA GLY A 62 6.97 -8.19 6.29
C GLY A 62 8.36 -8.08 6.93
N GLU A 63 9.25 -7.27 6.35
CA GLU A 63 10.54 -6.92 6.95
C GLU A 63 10.43 -5.92 8.11
N GLN A 64 9.30 -5.21 8.24
CA GLN A 64 9.15 -4.19 9.27
C GLN A 64 8.86 -4.81 10.63
N ALA A 65 9.49 -4.26 11.68
CA ALA A 65 9.25 -4.70 13.05
C ALA A 65 7.75 -4.64 13.38
N THR A 66 7.29 -5.66 14.11
CA THR A 66 5.91 -5.86 14.61
C THR A 66 4.83 -6.08 13.55
N PHE A 67 5.17 -6.22 12.26
CA PHE A 67 4.23 -6.58 11.20
C PHE A 67 3.48 -7.87 11.52
N GLN A 68 2.18 -7.92 11.20
CA GLN A 68 1.33 -9.09 11.38
C GLN A 68 0.79 -9.60 10.04
N PHE A 69 0.02 -8.77 9.34
CA PHE A 69 -0.62 -9.09 8.05
C PHE A 69 -1.20 -7.82 7.40
N PRO A 70 -1.59 -7.84 6.12
CA PRO A 70 -2.27 -6.70 5.47
C PRO A 70 -3.58 -6.32 6.18
N SER A 71 -3.85 -5.03 6.36
CA SER A 71 -5.11 -4.58 6.97
C SER A 71 -6.32 -4.70 6.04
N PHE A 72 -6.07 -4.78 4.74
CA PHE A 72 -7.04 -5.10 3.69
C PHE A 72 -6.30 -5.66 2.46
N ARG A 73 -7.05 -6.13 1.45
CA ARG A 73 -6.47 -6.60 0.19
C ARG A 73 -5.95 -5.42 -0.62
N THR A 74 -4.64 -5.37 -0.87
CA THR A 74 -3.98 -4.32 -1.65
C THR A 74 -4.67 -4.08 -3.00
N ILE A 75 -4.98 -2.82 -3.29
CA ILE A 75 -5.42 -2.35 -4.60
C ILE A 75 -4.18 -1.88 -5.34
N SER A 76 -3.78 -2.64 -6.35
CA SER A 76 -2.67 -2.30 -7.25
C SER A 76 -3.27 -2.20 -8.64
N ALA A 77 -3.36 -1.00 -9.20
CA ALA A 77 -4.21 -0.71 -10.36
C ALA A 77 -3.47 0.14 -11.40
N SER A 78 -3.36 -0.38 -12.63
CA SER A 78 -2.69 0.27 -13.77
C SER A 78 -3.71 0.78 -14.79
N GLY A 79 -3.57 2.03 -15.21
CA GLY A 79 -4.41 2.66 -16.22
C GLY A 79 -5.88 2.81 -15.78
N ASP A 80 -6.80 2.40 -16.66
CA ASP A 80 -8.26 2.43 -16.43
C ASP A 80 -8.71 1.64 -15.18
N ARG A 81 -7.92 0.67 -14.70
CA ARG A 81 -8.20 -0.09 -13.48
C ARG A 81 -8.22 0.81 -12.26
N ALA A 82 -7.42 1.89 -12.27
CA ALA A 82 -7.40 2.87 -11.19
C ALA A 82 -8.71 3.66 -11.06
N ALA A 83 -9.60 3.63 -12.08
CA ALA A 83 -10.93 4.23 -12.01
C ALA A 83 -11.96 3.36 -11.26
N VAL A 84 -11.64 2.08 -11.00
CA VAL A 84 -12.51 1.17 -10.25
C VAL A 84 -12.16 1.24 -8.76
N VAL A 85 -13.02 1.87 -7.98
CA VAL A 85 -12.75 2.25 -6.57
C VAL A 85 -12.29 1.07 -5.70
N HIS A 86 -12.99 -0.07 -5.76
CA HIS A 86 -12.61 -1.30 -5.04
C HIS A 86 -12.08 -2.35 -6.02
N TYR A 87 -11.14 -1.95 -6.88
CA TYR A 87 -10.45 -2.87 -7.78
C TYR A 87 -9.65 -3.92 -6.99
N SER A 88 -9.60 -5.13 -7.52
CA SER A 88 -8.72 -6.16 -7.00
C SER A 88 -8.09 -6.93 -8.15
N ALA A 89 -6.77 -6.86 -8.24
CA ALA A 89 -6.04 -7.55 -9.29
C ALA A 89 -6.06 -9.06 -9.01
N GLU A 90 -6.41 -9.83 -10.04
CA GLU A 90 -6.30 -11.29 -10.05
C GLU A 90 -5.14 -11.67 -10.98
N PRO A 91 -4.31 -12.68 -10.65
CA PRO A 91 -3.16 -13.07 -11.48
C PRO A 91 -3.50 -13.30 -12.95
N ALA A 92 -4.68 -13.86 -13.23
CA ALA A 92 -5.15 -14.14 -14.59
C ALA A 92 -5.50 -12.87 -15.41
N THR A 93 -5.72 -11.73 -14.76
CA THR A 93 -6.15 -10.48 -15.39
C THR A 93 -5.26 -9.28 -15.07
N ALA A 94 -4.18 -9.52 -14.33
CA ALA A 94 -3.23 -8.51 -13.87
C ALA A 94 -2.56 -7.82 -15.06
N ARG A 95 -2.66 -6.50 -15.11
CA ARG A 95 -2.05 -5.68 -16.17
C ARG A 95 -0.63 -5.30 -15.79
N SER A 96 0.21 -5.12 -16.81
CA SER A 96 1.54 -4.53 -16.62
C SER A 96 1.43 -3.08 -16.16
N ILE A 97 2.30 -2.70 -15.24
CA ILE A 97 2.53 -1.31 -14.83
C ILE A 97 3.47 -0.70 -15.87
N THR A 98 3.09 0.46 -16.41
CA THR A 98 3.74 1.07 -17.57
C THR A 98 3.98 2.55 -17.33
N LYS A 99 4.93 3.15 -18.05
CA LYS A 99 5.30 4.58 -17.87
C LYS A 99 4.27 5.54 -18.45
N ASP A 100 3.48 5.10 -19.41
CA ASP A 100 2.46 5.88 -20.12
C ASP A 100 1.08 5.86 -19.45
N LYS A 101 0.94 5.18 -18.32
CA LYS A 101 -0.33 5.04 -17.59
C LYS A 101 -0.16 5.42 -16.14
N VAL A 102 -1.27 5.87 -15.54
CA VAL A 102 -1.38 6.06 -14.10
C VAL A 102 -1.24 4.71 -13.39
N TYR A 103 -0.61 4.73 -12.22
CA TYR A 103 -0.54 3.60 -11.30
C TYR A 103 -1.05 4.03 -9.93
N LEU A 104 -2.11 3.39 -9.44
CA LEU A 104 -2.66 3.59 -8.10
C LEU A 104 -2.33 2.39 -7.22
N LEU A 105 -1.78 2.68 -6.05
CA LEU A 105 -1.49 1.69 -5.02
C LEU A 105 -2.17 2.11 -3.72
N ASP A 106 -3.20 1.37 -3.34
CA ASP A 106 -3.87 1.46 -2.05
C ASP A 106 -3.56 0.23 -1.22
N ALA A 107 -2.90 0.42 -0.09
CA ALA A 107 -2.46 -0.68 0.74
C ALA A 107 -2.44 -0.27 2.20
N GLY A 108 -2.45 -1.26 3.09
CA GLY A 108 -2.35 -1.04 4.52
C GLY A 108 -1.95 -2.32 5.23
N SER A 109 -1.44 -2.17 6.45
CA SER A 109 -0.90 -3.26 7.25
C SER A 109 -1.36 -3.18 8.70
N GLN A 110 -1.47 -4.36 9.33
CA GLN A 110 -1.61 -4.52 10.77
C GLN A 110 -0.24 -4.74 11.38
N TYR A 111 0.05 -3.96 12.41
CA TYR A 111 1.19 -4.10 13.30
C TYR A 111 0.68 -4.26 14.73
N LEU A 112 1.51 -4.75 15.65
CA LEU A 112 1.10 -4.88 17.06
C LEU A 112 0.68 -3.54 17.70
N ASP A 113 1.19 -2.43 17.18
CA ASP A 113 1.02 -1.08 17.72
C ASP A 113 0.26 -0.12 16.79
N CYS A 114 -0.11 -0.54 15.58
CA CYS A 114 -0.96 0.27 14.70
C CYS A 114 -1.64 -0.47 13.55
N THR A 115 -2.60 0.20 12.92
CA THR A 115 -3.13 -0.15 11.60
C THR A 115 -2.82 0.97 10.63
N THR A 116 -2.27 0.65 9.45
CA THR A 116 -2.03 1.62 8.37
C THR A 116 -3.03 1.45 7.23
N ASP A 117 -3.23 2.55 6.52
CA ASP A 117 -4.06 2.69 5.32
C ASP A 117 -3.51 3.89 4.54
N ILE A 118 -2.87 3.64 3.40
CA ILE A 118 -2.17 4.66 2.62
C ILE A 118 -2.32 4.36 1.13
N THR A 119 -2.91 5.31 0.44
CA THR A 119 -2.97 5.35 -1.02
C THR A 119 -1.93 6.31 -1.61
N ARG A 120 -1.29 5.91 -2.71
CA ARG A 120 -0.53 6.81 -3.59
C ARG A 120 -0.86 6.54 -5.05
N THR A 121 -0.84 7.60 -5.83
CA THR A 121 -1.03 7.57 -7.29
C THR A 121 0.22 8.13 -7.95
N HIS A 122 0.75 7.39 -8.90
CA HIS A 122 2.00 7.69 -9.60
C HIS A 122 1.77 7.71 -11.11
N HIS A 123 2.63 8.45 -11.80
CA HIS A 123 2.80 8.36 -13.25
C HIS A 123 4.31 8.39 -13.52
N PHE A 124 4.84 7.35 -14.18
CA PHE A 124 6.29 7.16 -14.34
C PHE A 124 6.85 7.71 -15.67
N GLY A 125 6.01 8.38 -16.46
CA GLY A 125 6.37 9.14 -17.65
C GLY A 125 5.76 10.54 -17.62
N THR A 126 5.55 11.15 -18.79
CA THR A 126 4.93 12.48 -18.89
C THR A 126 3.41 12.38 -18.91
N THR A 127 2.74 13.10 -17.99
CA THR A 127 1.28 13.25 -18.00
C THR A 127 0.86 14.19 -19.13
N LYS A 128 -0.23 13.86 -19.84
CA LYS A 128 -0.87 14.79 -20.79
C LYS A 128 -1.84 15.73 -20.08
#